data_AF-A0A6V8PGV1-F1
#
_entry.id   AF-A0A6V8PGV1-F1
#
_cell.length_a   1.000
_cell.length_b   1.000
_cell.length_c   1.000
_cell.angle_alpha   90.00
_cell.angle_beta   90.00
_cell.angle_gamma   90.00
#
_symmetry.space_group_name_H-M   'P 1'
#
loop_
_entity.id
_entity.type
_entity.pdbx_description
1 polymer ?
#
loop_
_entity_poly.entity_id
_entity_poly.type
_entity_poly.pdbx_seq_one_letter_code
_entity_poly.pdbx_strand_id
1 'polypeptide(L)'
;MSKTSIGFVIASLIYLAVGVALGVLFFIVPEMRVLRSVHVHLNVVGFVTFMIFGVAYHILPRFRGKPLHSEPLAWVQFWLANIGLIGLLVSMTLYQPIAGLYVIGALFAAILALSIYLFIYNMARTLI
;
A
#
# COMPACT_ATOMS: atom_id res chain seq x y z
N MET A 1 -9.58 -2.92 17.62
CA MET A 1 -8.46 -2.94 16.65
C MET A 1 -7.32 -2.07 17.17
N SER A 2 -6.05 -2.35 16.80
CA SER A 2 -4.95 -1.43 17.12
C SER A 2 -5.02 -0.18 16.23
N LYS A 3 -4.33 0.89 16.62
CA LYS A 3 -4.30 2.14 15.84
C LYS A 3 -3.68 1.92 14.45
N THR A 4 -2.64 1.09 14.33
CA THR A 4 -2.06 0.71 13.02
C THR A 4 -3.05 -0.03 12.15
N SER A 5 -3.78 -1.01 12.71
CA SER A 5 -4.77 -1.79 11.98
C SER A 5 -5.86 -0.89 11.39
N ILE A 6 -6.38 0.05 12.19
CA ILE A 6 -7.36 1.04 11.74
C ILE A 6 -6.74 1.96 10.69
N GLY A 7 -5.50 2.40 10.90
CA GLY A 7 -4.76 3.25 9.95
C GLY A 7 -4.66 2.61 8.56
N PHE A 8 -4.28 1.33 8.48
CA PHE A 8 -4.24 0.58 7.22
C PHE A 8 -5.62 0.48 6.56
N VAL A 9 -6.67 0.19 7.32
CA VAL A 9 -8.03 0.12 6.79
C VAL A 9 -8.47 1.48 6.24
N ILE A 10 -8.29 2.57 6.99
CA ILE A 10 -8.65 3.91 6.53
C ILE A 10 -7.84 4.29 5.28
N ALA A 11 -6.52 4.08 5.27
CA ALA A 11 -5.69 4.33 4.11
C ALA A 11 -6.17 3.53 2.89
N SER A 12 -6.53 2.25 3.07
CA SER A 12 -7.05 1.43 1.98
C SER A 12 -8.35 1.96 1.38
N LEU A 13 -9.26 2.48 2.20
CA LEU A 13 -10.50 3.09 1.73
C LEU A 13 -10.26 4.40 0.98
N ILE A 14 -9.26 5.18 1.41
CA ILE A 14 -8.84 6.39 0.68
C ILE A 14 -8.28 6.00 -0.69
N TYR A 15 -7.37 5.02 -0.77
CA TYR A 15 -6.84 4.57 -2.06
C TYR A 15 -7.91 3.97 -2.97
N LEU A 16 -8.90 3.25 -2.42
CA LEU A 16 -10.05 2.77 -3.17
C LEU A 16 -10.87 3.92 -3.74
N ALA A 17 -11.20 4.93 -2.93
CA ALA A 17 -11.97 6.08 -3.37
C ALA A 17 -11.29 6.80 -4.54
N VAL A 18 -9.98 7.02 -4.44
CA VAL A 18 -9.18 7.61 -5.53
C VAL A 18 -9.13 6.68 -6.76
N GLY A 19 -8.94 5.38 -6.55
CA GLY A 19 -8.90 4.37 -7.60
C GLY A 19 -10.21 4.31 -8.41
N VAL A 20 -11.35 4.31 -7.74
CA VAL A 20 -12.69 4.32 -8.36
C VAL A 20 -12.92 5.62 -9.12
N ALA A 21 -12.61 6.77 -8.53
CA ALA A 21 -12.73 8.07 -9.20
C ALA A 21 -11.91 8.11 -10.50
N LEU A 22 -10.67 7.63 -10.46
CA LEU A 22 -9.81 7.53 -11.64
C LEU A 22 -10.39 6.57 -12.70
N GLY A 23 -11.00 5.46 -12.28
CA GLY A 23 -11.68 4.52 -13.17
C GLY A 23 -12.85 5.15 -13.92
N VAL A 24 -13.67 5.96 -13.24
CA VAL A 24 -14.75 6.74 -13.86
C VAL A 24 -14.19 7.76 -14.85
N LEU A 25 -13.12 8.47 -14.47
CA LEU A 25 -12.47 9.45 -15.34
C LEU A 25 -11.95 8.85 -16.65
N PHE A 26 -11.57 7.58 -16.70
CA PHE A 26 -11.15 6.93 -17.96
C PHE A 26 -12.27 6.81 -19.02
N PHE A 27 -13.54 6.92 -18.61
CA PHE A 27 -14.68 6.93 -19.52
C PHE A 27 -15.08 8.36 -19.91
N ILE A 28 -14.91 9.33 -19.01
CA ILE A 28 -15.24 10.74 -19.25
C ILE A 28 -14.14 11.43 -20.07
N VAL A 29 -12.87 11.17 -19.73
CA VAL A 29 -11.67 11.80 -20.32
C VAL A 29 -10.72 10.68 -20.76
N PRO A 30 -10.85 10.17 -22.01
CA PRO A 30 -10.08 9.01 -22.49
C PRO A 30 -8.55 9.19 -22.41
N GLU A 31 -8.04 10.42 -22.48
CA GLU A 31 -6.61 10.77 -22.38
C GLU A 31 -6.04 10.38 -21.01
N MET A 32 -6.86 10.39 -19.96
CA MET A 32 -6.44 10.00 -18.60
C MET A 32 -6.04 8.52 -18.51
N ARG A 33 -6.37 7.69 -19.50
CA ARG A 33 -5.99 6.26 -19.53
C ARG A 33 -4.48 6.03 -19.53
N VAL A 34 -3.67 7.05 -19.79
CA VAL A 34 -2.22 7.03 -19.53
C VAL A 34 -1.90 6.66 -18.07
N LEU A 35 -2.80 6.96 -17.14
CA LEU A 35 -2.71 6.65 -15.71
C LEU A 35 -3.18 5.23 -15.35
N ARG A 36 -3.40 4.34 -16.33
CA ARG A 36 -3.89 2.96 -16.08
C ARG A 36 -2.99 2.20 -15.10
N SER A 37 -1.67 2.35 -15.19
CA SER A 37 -0.75 1.71 -14.25
C SER A 37 -0.95 2.21 -12.81
N VAL A 38 -1.14 3.52 -12.63
CA VAL A 38 -1.44 4.15 -11.34
C VAL A 38 -2.77 3.63 -10.78
N HIS A 39 -3.81 3.55 -11.62
CA HIS A 39 -5.11 2.99 -11.24
C HIS A 39 -5.00 1.54 -10.72
N VAL A 40 -4.22 0.70 -11.40
CA VAL A 40 -4.01 -0.69 -10.96
C VAL A 40 -3.30 -0.75 -9.61
N HIS A 41 -2.22 0.04 -9.42
CA HIS A 41 -1.48 0.03 -8.16
C HIS A 41 -2.27 0.63 -7.00
N LEU A 42 -3.08 1.66 -7.24
CA LEU A 42 -4.02 2.20 -6.25
C LEU A 42 -4.98 1.11 -5.73
N ASN A 43 -5.57 0.32 -6.64
CA ASN A 43 -6.55 -0.69 -6.24
C ASN A 43 -5.91 -1.95 -5.66
N VAL A 44 -4.83 -2.46 -6.26
CA VAL A 44 -4.21 -3.71 -5.82
C VAL A 44 -3.36 -3.47 -4.58
N VAL A 45 -2.41 -2.53 -4.63
CA VAL A 45 -1.52 -2.29 -3.50
C VAL A 45 -2.18 -1.38 -2.47
N GLY A 46 -2.72 -0.24 -2.92
CA GLY A 46 -3.30 0.75 -2.02
C GLY A 46 -4.55 0.26 -1.32
N PHE A 47 -5.49 -0.37 -2.03
CA PHE A 47 -6.71 -0.89 -1.44
C PHE A 47 -6.56 -2.34 -0.95
N VAL A 48 -6.43 -3.32 -1.85
CA VAL A 48 -6.51 -4.75 -1.47
C VAL A 48 -5.41 -5.12 -0.46
N THR A 49 -4.15 -4.82 -0.76
CA THR A 49 -3.04 -5.21 0.11
C THR A 49 -3.08 -4.48 1.46
N PHE A 50 -3.42 -3.19 1.52
CA PHE A 50 -3.50 -2.48 2.81
C PHE A 50 -4.70 -2.93 3.64
N MET A 51 -5.84 -3.24 2.99
CA MET A 51 -6.97 -3.86 3.68
C MET A 51 -6.54 -5.19 4.30
N ILE A 52 -5.80 -6.01 3.56
CA ILE A 52 -5.23 -7.26 4.08
C ILE A 52 -4.32 -6.97 5.28
N PHE A 53 -3.42 -6.00 5.21
CA PHE A 53 -2.55 -5.67 6.35
C PHE A 53 -3.33 -5.28 7.60
N GLY A 54 -4.28 -4.34 7.47
CA GLY A 54 -5.09 -3.87 8.59
C GLY A 54 -5.95 -4.97 9.22
N VAL A 55 -6.61 -5.77 8.37
CA VAL A 55 -7.44 -6.89 8.83
C VAL A 55 -6.59 -8.01 9.41
N ALA A 56 -5.47 -8.37 8.78
CA ALA A 56 -4.60 -9.45 9.23
C ALA A 56 -3.98 -9.13 10.60
N TYR A 57 -3.47 -7.92 10.81
CA TYR A 57 -2.97 -7.50 12.13
C TYR A 57 -4.05 -7.51 13.21
N HIS A 58 -5.32 -7.35 12.83
CA HIS A 58 -6.40 -7.47 13.79
C HIS A 58 -6.78 -8.94 14.05
N ILE A 59 -7.09 -9.71 13.01
CA ILE A 59 -7.79 -10.98 13.14
C ILE A 59 -6.82 -12.13 13.42
N LEU A 60 -5.69 -12.21 12.73
CA LEU A 60 -4.80 -13.37 12.80
C LEU A 60 -4.18 -13.61 14.19
N PRO A 61 -3.70 -12.59 14.93
CA PRO A 61 -3.18 -12.81 16.28
C PRO A 61 -4.26 -13.38 17.22
N ARG A 62 -5.53 -12.96 17.04
CA ARG A 62 -6.67 -13.40 17.85
C ARG A 62 -6.99 -14.87 17.62
N PHE A 63 -6.93 -15.35 16.38
CA PHE A 63 -7.10 -16.79 16.10
C PHE A 63 -6.00 -17.65 16.72
N ARG A 64 -4.79 -17.12 16.92
CA ARG A 64 -3.72 -17.81 17.64
C ARG A 64 -3.76 -17.60 19.15
N GLY A 65 -4.66 -16.74 19.66
CA GLY A 65 -4.70 -16.38 21.08
C GLY A 65 -3.44 -15.66 21.57
N LYS A 66 -2.63 -15.08 20.68
CA LYS A 66 -1.39 -14.36 21.00
C LYS A 66 -1.52 -12.87 20.68
N PRO A 67 -0.84 -11.98 21.42
CA PRO A 67 -0.68 -10.60 20.97
C PRO A 67 0.14 -10.53 19.68
N LEU A 68 0.00 -9.44 18.93
CA LEU A 68 0.88 -9.16 17.79
C LEU A 68 2.34 -9.09 18.27
N HIS A 69 3.26 -9.68 17.51
CA HIS A 69 4.68 -9.75 17.88
C HIS A 69 5.29 -8.36 18.14
N SER A 70 5.03 -7.38 17.27
CA SER A 70 5.52 -6.01 17.47
C SER A 70 4.59 -4.96 16.85
N GLU A 71 3.89 -4.19 17.69
CA GLU A 71 3.09 -3.03 17.26
C GLU A 71 3.96 -1.88 16.72
N PRO A 72 5.13 -1.54 17.30
CA PRO A 72 6.03 -0.53 16.70
C PRO A 72 6.49 -0.91 15.29
N LEU A 73 6.74 -2.20 15.03
CA LEU A 73 7.14 -2.65 13.69
C LEU A 73 6.01 -2.50 12.68
N ALA A 74 4.76 -2.71 13.10
CA ALA A 74 3.59 -2.45 12.27
C ALA A 74 3.46 -0.95 11.91
N TRP A 75 3.84 -0.04 12.82
CA TRP A 75 3.88 1.40 12.53
C TRP A 75 4.97 1.77 11.52
N VAL A 76 6.18 1.23 11.67
CA VAL A 76 7.26 1.43 10.68
C VAL A 76 6.79 0.92 9.32
N GLN A 77 6.22 -0.29 9.28
CA GLN A 77 5.67 -0.89 8.09
C GLN A 77 4.57 -0.04 7.44
N PHE A 78 3.67 0.57 8.24
CA PHE A 78 2.63 1.49 7.77
C PHE A 78 3.19 2.72 7.05
N TRP A 79 4.19 3.38 7.62
CA TRP A 79 4.79 4.56 7.00
C TRP A 79 5.58 4.20 5.74
N LEU A 80 6.37 3.13 5.79
CA LEU A 80 7.10 2.63 4.61
C LEU A 80 6.13 2.24 3.48
N ALA A 81 4.98 1.62 3.81
CA ALA A 81 3.98 1.24 2.81
C ALA A 81 3.43 2.47 2.09
N ASN A 82 3.01 3.49 2.84
CA ASN A 82 2.41 4.70 2.28
C ASN A 82 3.43 5.53 1.49
N ILE A 83 4.63 5.75 2.05
CA ILE A 83 5.69 6.51 1.38
C ILE A 83 6.14 5.79 0.11
N GLY A 84 6.36 4.47 0.19
CA GLY A 84 6.74 3.65 -0.95
C GLY A 84 5.67 3.65 -2.05
N LEU A 85 4.40 3.49 -1.69
CA LEU A 85 3.31 3.51 -2.67
C LEU A 85 3.14 4.90 -3.30
N ILE A 86 3.00 5.97 -2.51
CA ILE A 86 2.79 7.32 -3.04
C ILE A 86 3.95 7.74 -3.96
N GLY A 87 5.19 7.51 -3.52
CA GLY A 87 6.37 7.84 -4.33
C GLY A 87 6.44 7.02 -5.62
N LEU A 88 6.04 5.75 -5.58
CA LEU A 88 5.93 4.91 -6.78
C LEU A 88 4.89 5.45 -7.75
N LEU A 89 3.69 5.80 -7.26
CA LEU A 89 2.60 6.34 -8.08
C LEU A 89 2.98 7.67 -8.74
N VAL A 90 3.60 8.59 -7.99
CA VAL A 90 4.09 9.87 -8.53
C VAL A 90 5.17 9.64 -9.58
N SER A 91 6.11 8.73 -9.31
CA SER A 91 7.13 8.37 -10.30
C SER A 91 6.48 7.82 -11.57
N MET A 92 5.48 6.92 -11.43
CA MET A 92 4.69 6.34 -12.54
C MET A 92 4.05 7.41 -13.45
N THR A 93 3.58 8.52 -12.88
CA THR A 93 3.00 9.61 -13.68
C THR A 93 4.01 10.43 -14.47
N LEU A 94 5.29 10.40 -14.08
CA LEU A 94 6.33 11.29 -14.58
C LEU A 94 7.42 10.58 -15.40
N TYR A 95 7.32 9.26 -15.63
CA TYR A 95 8.33 8.48 -16.40
C TYR A 95 8.52 8.95 -17.84
N GLN A 96 7.45 9.31 -18.54
CA GLN A 96 7.50 9.71 -19.95
C GLN A 96 8.17 11.07 -20.15
N PRO A 97 7.90 12.10 -19.33
CA PRO A 97 8.52 13.42 -19.52
C PRO A 97 9.95 13.58 -18.98
N ILE A 98 10.45 12.71 -18.08
CA ILE A 98 11.73 12.95 -17.37
C ILE A 98 12.65 11.71 -17.43
N ALA A 99 13.75 11.81 -18.19
CA ALA A 99 14.78 10.78 -18.26
C ALA A 99 15.42 10.54 -16.87
N GLY A 100 15.61 9.27 -16.48
CA GLY A 100 16.23 8.89 -15.20
C GLY A 100 15.26 8.69 -14.02
N LEU A 101 13.99 9.06 -14.18
CA LEU A 101 12.99 8.94 -13.10
C LEU A 101 12.68 7.48 -12.71
N TYR A 102 13.05 6.52 -13.56
CA TYR A 102 12.96 5.09 -13.26
C TYR A 102 13.78 4.66 -12.06
N VAL A 103 14.90 5.35 -11.78
CA VAL A 103 15.72 5.09 -10.60
C VAL A 103 14.95 5.49 -9.33
N ILE A 104 14.29 6.65 -9.37
CA ILE A 104 13.46 7.13 -8.27
C ILE A 104 12.27 6.19 -8.02
N GLY A 105 11.60 5.77 -9.09
CA GLY A 105 10.54 4.77 -8.99
C GLY A 105 11.03 3.44 -8.41
N ALA A 106 12.22 2.97 -8.79
CA ALA A 106 12.83 1.77 -8.23
C ALA A 106 13.14 1.91 -6.73
N LEU A 107 13.58 3.08 -6.28
CA LEU A 107 13.80 3.35 -4.86
C LEU A 107 12.50 3.26 -4.05
N PHE A 108 11.42 3.89 -4.54
CA PHE A 108 10.12 3.81 -3.85
C PHE A 108 9.52 2.40 -3.90
N ALA A 109 9.71 1.66 -5.00
CA ALA A 109 9.34 0.26 -5.07
C ALA A 109 10.12 -0.59 -4.06
N ALA A 110 11.42 -0.34 -3.86
CA ALA A 110 12.23 -1.03 -2.85
C ALA A 110 11.76 -0.72 -1.42
N ILE A 111 11.39 0.54 -1.15
CA ILE A 111 10.80 0.95 0.14
C ILE A 111 9.48 0.21 0.39
N LEU A 112 8.61 0.14 -0.62
CA LEU A 112 7.36 -0.61 -0.53
C LEU A 112 7.61 -2.11 -0.33
N ALA A 113 8.58 -2.69 -1.02
CA ALA A 113 8.96 -4.10 -0.85
C ALA A 113 9.46 -4.38 0.58
N LEU A 114 10.28 -3.49 1.14
CA LEU A 114 10.73 -3.59 2.53
C LEU A 114 9.54 -3.59 3.50
N SER A 115 8.55 -2.72 3.30
CA SER A 115 7.31 -2.72 4.08
C SER A 115 6.62 -4.09 4.04
N ILE A 116 6.49 -4.71 2.86
CA ILE A 116 5.88 -6.03 2.72
C ILE A 116 6.67 -7.10 3.49
N TYR A 117 8.00 -7.07 3.43
CA TYR A 117 8.83 -8.00 4.19
C TYR A 117 8.69 -7.81 5.71
N LEU A 118 8.57 -6.57 6.19
CA LEU A 118 8.30 -6.30 7.60
C LEU A 118 6.94 -6.86 8.03
N PHE A 119 5.91 -6.76 7.19
CA PHE A 119 4.60 -7.36 7.45
C PHE A 119 4.71 -8.89 7.57
N ILE A 120 5.37 -9.52 6.59
CA ILE A 120 5.57 -10.98 6.57
C ILE A 120 6.29 -11.43 7.84
N TYR A 121 7.40 -10.77 8.20
CA TYR A 121 8.17 -11.09 9.39
C TYR A 121 7.32 -10.94 10.67
N ASN A 122 6.67 -9.80 10.85
CA ASN A 122 5.89 -9.51 12.05
C ASN A 122 4.73 -10.52 12.21
N MET A 123 4.07 -10.85 11.11
CA MET A 123 2.98 -11.82 11.10
C MET A 123 3.49 -13.25 11.34
N ALA A 124 4.56 -13.68 10.67
CA ALA A 124 5.15 -15.00 10.87
C ALA A 124 5.56 -15.22 12.33
N ARG A 125 6.21 -14.23 12.96
CA ARG A 125 6.59 -14.28 14.37
C ARG A 125 5.41 -14.25 15.34
N THR A 126 4.26 -13.72 14.91
CA THR A 126 3.02 -13.74 15.69
C THR A 126 2.34 -15.11 15.60
N LEU A 127 2.40 -15.73 14.42
CA LEU A 127 1.70 -16.98 14.14
C LEU A 127 2.45 -18.20 14.64
N ILE A 128 3.78 -18.23 14.56
CA ILE A 128 4.60 -19.35 15.08
C ILE A 128 4.62 -19.28 16.62
#